data_AF-A0A7C7VK19-F1
#
_entry.id   AF-A0A7C7VK19-F1
#
_cell.length_a   1.000
_cell.length_b   1.000
_cell.length_c   1.000
_cell.angle_alpha   90.00
_cell.angle_beta   90.00
_cell.angle_gamma   90.00
#
_symmetry.space_group_name_H-M   'P 1'
#
loop_
_entity.id
_entity.type
_entity.pdbx_description
1 polymer ?
#
loop_
_entity_poly.entity_id
_entity_poly.type
_entity_poly.pdbx_seq_one_letter_code
_entity_poly.pdbx_strand_id
1 'polypeptide(L)'
;MSAGWSPKMYQDLFAPYIKKQVELIHEHGAICNFYDDGKLMPVANILKNCGIDVLETLTPPAMGDTDLEKLKKKIGDKVCLKGYIDLWYVIYEGTPESIEKEVKKP
;
A
#
# COMPACT_ATOMS: atom_id res chain seq x y z
N MET A 1 9.03 0.14 -2.23
CA MET A 1 8.39 1.23 -3.01
C MET A 1 8.31 0.86 -4.48
N SER A 2 7.13 1.03 -5.08
CA SER A 2 6.84 0.78 -6.49
C SER A 2 7.15 1.98 -7.41
N ALA A 3 7.39 3.16 -6.85
CA ALA A 3 7.71 4.37 -7.59
C ALA A 3 8.87 4.15 -8.58
N GLY A 4 8.67 4.52 -9.85
CA GLY A 4 9.69 4.43 -10.90
C GLY A 4 9.83 3.05 -11.58
N TRP A 5 9.09 2.02 -11.15
CA TRP A 5 9.18 0.67 -11.70
C TRP A 5 7.92 0.28 -12.46
N SER A 6 8.07 -0.31 -13.66
CA SER A 6 6.92 -0.91 -14.34
C SER A 6 6.42 -2.15 -13.57
N PRO A 7 5.14 -2.54 -13.68
CA PRO A 7 4.63 -3.74 -13.02
C PRO A 7 5.42 -5.00 -13.39
N LYS A 8 5.89 -5.08 -14.64
CA LYS A 8 6.74 -6.19 -15.09
C LYS A 8 8.09 -6.20 -14.38
N MET A 9 8.76 -5.06 -14.29
CA MET A 9 10.02 -4.96 -13.52
C MET A 9 9.79 -5.28 -12.04
N TYR A 10 8.67 -4.82 -11.47
CA TYR A 10 8.31 -5.12 -10.09
C TYR A 10 8.13 -6.63 -9.85
N GLN A 11 7.39 -7.28 -10.75
CA GLN A 11 7.17 -8.72 -10.73
C GLN A 11 8.47 -9.53 -10.89
N ASP A 12 9.33 -9.12 -11.81
CA ASP A 12 10.51 -9.91 -12.19
C ASP A 12 11.67 -9.69 -11.20
N LEU A 13 11.85 -8.47 -10.71
CA LEU A 13 13.03 -8.07 -9.93
C LEU A 13 12.77 -8.01 -8.42
N PHE A 14 11.54 -7.70 -7.98
CA PHE A 14 11.26 -7.44 -6.56
C PHE A 14 10.43 -8.54 -5.92
N ALA A 15 9.36 -8.99 -6.58
CA ALA A 15 8.44 -9.99 -6.02
C ALA A 15 9.12 -11.27 -5.48
N PRO A 16 10.16 -11.84 -6.14
CA PRO A 16 10.83 -13.04 -5.61
C PRO A 16 11.51 -12.81 -4.26
N TYR A 17 12.05 -11.60 -4.03
CA TYR A 17 12.71 -11.25 -2.78
C TYR A 17 11.72 -10.83 -1.70
N ILE A 18 10.67 -10.10 -2.08
CA ILE A 18 9.57 -9.75 -1.16
C ILE A 18 8.94 -11.03 -0.61
N LYS A 19 8.65 -12.01 -1.48
CA LYS A 19 8.07 -13.29 -1.05
C LYS A 19 8.97 -14.03 -0.06
N LYS A 20 10.29 -14.10 -0.32
CA LYS A 20 11.25 -14.73 0.62
C LYS A 20 11.28 -14.02 1.98
N GLN A 21 11.16 -12.69 1.99
CA GLN A 21 11.11 -11.92 3.23
C GLN A 21 9.82 -12.19 4.01
N VAL A 22 8.68 -12.21 3.32
CA VAL A 22 7.38 -12.56 3.90
C VAL A 22 7.43 -13.96 4.52
N GLU A 23 7.92 -14.96 3.77
CA GLU A 23 8.05 -16.34 4.25
C GLU A 23 8.91 -16.41 5.52
N LEU A 24 10.07 -15.75 5.54
CA LEU A 24 10.94 -15.70 6.72
C LEU A 24 10.28 -15.02 7.92
N ILE A 25 9.51 -13.95 7.70
CA ILE A 25 8.76 -13.25 8.74
C ILE A 25 7.68 -14.17 9.32
N HIS A 26 6.95 -14.87 8.46
CA HIS A 26 5.91 -15.83 8.86
C HIS A 26 6.47 -17.04 9.59
N GLU A 27 7.65 -17.55 9.21
CA GLU A 27 8.37 -18.63 9.93
C GLU A 27 8.64 -18.27 11.40
N HIS A 28 8.77 -16.99 11.71
CA HIS A 28 8.96 -16.48 13.07
C HIS A 28 7.64 -16.03 13.73
N GLY A 29 6.49 -16.32 13.12
CA GLY A 29 5.16 -16.00 13.65
C GLY A 29 4.84 -14.51 13.65
N ALA A 30 5.56 -13.70 12.87
CA ALA A 30 5.36 -12.25 12.79
C ALA A 30 4.46 -11.85 11.61
N ILE A 31 4.02 -10.58 11.61
CA ILE A 31 3.16 -9.98 10.58
C ILE A 31 4.03 -9.12 9.66
N CYS A 32 3.89 -9.30 8.35
CA CYS A 32 4.55 -8.47 7.35
C CYS A 32 3.70 -7.25 7.00
N ASN A 33 4.09 -6.08 7.51
CA ASN A 33 3.60 -4.78 7.03
C ASN A 33 4.50 -4.26 5.91
N PHE A 34 3.94 -4.08 4.72
CA PHE A 34 4.66 -3.62 3.55
C PHE A 34 4.34 -2.16 3.25
N TYR A 35 5.40 -1.34 3.23
CA TYR A 35 5.32 0.09 2.95
C TYR A 35 5.57 0.41 1.47
N ASP A 36 4.68 1.20 0.88
CA ASP A 36 4.76 1.74 -0.48
C ASP A 36 4.03 3.08 -0.63
N ASP A 37 4.80 4.14 -0.95
CA ASP A 37 4.33 5.48 -1.31
C ASP A 37 4.30 5.72 -2.84
N GLY A 38 4.52 4.68 -3.64
CA GLY A 38 4.51 4.79 -5.10
C GLY A 38 3.13 4.72 -5.73
N LYS A 39 3.11 4.31 -7.01
CA LYS A 39 1.88 3.96 -7.73
C LYS A 39 1.55 2.50 -7.46
N LEU A 40 0.78 2.24 -6.42
CA LEU A 40 0.56 0.89 -5.89
C LEU A 40 -0.48 0.11 -6.68
N MET A 41 -1.46 0.78 -7.30
CA MET A 41 -2.60 0.09 -7.91
C MET A 41 -2.21 -0.97 -8.95
N PRO A 42 -1.21 -0.73 -9.83
CA PRO A 42 -0.70 -1.73 -10.78
C PRO A 42 -0.04 -2.93 -10.12
N VAL A 43 0.60 -2.78 -8.95
CA VAL A 43 1.39 -3.83 -8.29
C VAL A 43 0.65 -4.53 -7.14
N ALA A 44 -0.53 -4.05 -6.75
CA ALA A 44 -1.30 -4.59 -5.62
C ALA A 44 -1.49 -6.12 -5.65
N ASN A 45 -1.78 -6.72 -6.81
CA ASN A 45 -1.91 -8.17 -6.93
C ASN A 45 -0.57 -8.90 -6.78
N ILE A 46 0.52 -8.29 -7.24
CA ILE A 46 1.86 -8.85 -7.09
C ILE A 46 2.19 -8.94 -5.60
N LEU A 47 1.95 -7.85 -4.86
CA LEU A 47 2.16 -7.78 -3.41
C LEU A 47 1.27 -8.78 -2.65
N LYS A 48 -0.03 -8.85 -2.96
CA LYS A 48 -0.93 -9.87 -2.41
C LYS A 48 -0.38 -11.29 -2.62
N ASN A 49 0.10 -11.58 -3.83
CA ASN A 49 0.66 -12.90 -4.17
C ASN A 49 2.02 -13.18 -3.50
N CYS A 50 2.73 -12.15 -3.05
CA CYS A 50 3.92 -12.31 -2.21
C CYS A 50 3.57 -12.68 -0.76
N GLY A 51 2.30 -12.55 -0.36
CA GLY A 51 1.81 -12.95 0.96
C GLY A 51 1.88 -11.87 2.03
N ILE A 52 2.00 -10.59 1.67
CA ILE A 52 2.00 -9.51 2.67
C ILE A 52 0.69 -9.50 3.47
N ASP A 53 0.75 -9.14 4.75
CA ASP A 53 -0.41 -9.11 5.62
C ASP A 53 -1.06 -7.72 5.67
N VAL A 54 -0.24 -6.67 5.63
CA VAL A 54 -0.67 -5.28 5.66
C VAL A 54 -0.02 -4.53 4.51
N LEU A 55 -0.81 -3.73 3.79
CA LEU A 55 -0.33 -2.77 2.80
C LEU A 55 -0.55 -1.34 3.30
N GLU A 56 0.54 -0.59 3.36
CA GLU A 56 0.65 0.82 3.72
C GLU A 56 1.37 1.53 2.57
N THR A 57 1.14 2.78 2.20
CA THR A 57 0.40 3.90 2.85
C THR A 57 -0.93 4.25 2.19
N LEU A 58 -1.19 3.68 1.01
CA LEU A 58 -2.42 3.88 0.25
C LEU A 58 -2.63 5.33 -0.20
N THR A 59 -1.55 6.05 -0.53
CA THR A 59 -1.60 7.46 -0.92
C THR A 59 -2.62 7.71 -2.05
N PRO A 60 -3.64 8.56 -1.81
CA PRO A 60 -4.65 8.89 -2.82
C PRO A 60 -4.09 9.84 -3.90
N PRO A 61 -4.79 10.01 -5.04
CA PRO A 61 -4.50 11.08 -5.99
C PRO A 61 -4.55 12.47 -5.33
N ALA A 62 -3.70 13.43 -5.71
CA ALA A 62 -2.78 13.40 -6.85
C ALA A 62 -1.36 12.88 -6.54
N MET A 63 -1.03 12.70 -5.26
CA MET A 63 0.32 12.28 -4.84
C MET A 63 0.59 10.79 -5.12
N GLY A 64 -0.45 9.96 -5.02
CA GLY A 64 -0.43 8.56 -5.41
C GLY A 64 -1.49 8.25 -6.46
N ASP A 65 -1.86 6.98 -6.57
CA ASP A 65 -2.89 6.50 -7.51
C ASP A 65 -3.97 5.66 -6.84
N THR A 66 -4.00 5.62 -5.51
CA THR A 66 -4.84 4.67 -4.79
C THR A 66 -6.32 5.05 -4.88
N ASP A 67 -7.12 4.10 -5.34
CA ASP A 67 -8.57 4.10 -5.22
C ASP A 67 -8.93 3.05 -4.18
N LEU A 68 -9.34 3.49 -2.98
CA LEU A 68 -9.51 2.60 -1.83
C LEU A 68 -10.59 1.54 -2.07
N GLU A 69 -11.70 1.90 -2.71
CA GLU A 69 -12.79 0.97 -2.98
C GLU A 69 -12.33 -0.14 -3.95
N LYS A 70 -11.66 0.25 -5.05
CA LYS A 70 -11.11 -0.72 -6.01
C LYS A 70 -10.02 -1.56 -5.38
N LEU A 71 -9.16 -0.98 -4.54
CA LEU A 71 -8.10 -1.72 -3.85
C LEU A 71 -8.69 -2.74 -2.87
N LYS A 72 -9.70 -2.35 -2.08
CA LYS A 72 -10.41 -3.24 -1.14
C LYS A 72 -11.06 -4.40 -1.87
N LYS A 73 -11.71 -4.16 -3.01
CA LYS A 73 -12.27 -5.22 -3.87
C LYS A 73 -11.19 -6.15 -4.43
N LYS A 74 -10.00 -5.62 -4.74
CA LYS A 74 -8.91 -6.36 -5.40
C LYS A 74 -8.12 -7.27 -4.46
N ILE A 75 -7.76 -6.78 -3.27
CA ILE A 75 -6.86 -7.50 -2.34
C ILE A 75 -7.35 -7.57 -0.89
N GLY A 76 -8.44 -6.87 -0.56
CA GLY A 76 -8.88 -6.67 0.82
C GLY A 76 -9.48 -7.89 1.51
N ASP A 77 -9.59 -9.02 0.80
CA ASP A 77 -9.95 -10.35 1.29
C ASP A 77 -8.79 -11.08 1.99
N LYS A 78 -7.55 -10.65 1.71
CA LYS A 78 -6.32 -11.27 2.25
C LYS A 78 -5.36 -10.27 2.88
N VAL A 79 -5.38 -9.01 2.44
CA VAL A 79 -4.46 -7.98 2.88
C VAL A 79 -5.22 -6.92 3.66
N CYS A 80 -4.74 -6.61 4.85
CA CYS A 80 -5.19 -5.46 5.63
C CYS A 80 -4.73 -4.16 4.96
N LEU A 81 -5.63 -3.20 4.86
CA LEU A 81 -5.37 -1.91 4.22
C LEU A 81 -5.16 -0.85 5.30
N LYS A 82 -3.97 -0.24 5.35
CA LYS A 82 -3.57 0.74 6.35
C LYS A 82 -3.16 2.06 5.70
N GLY A 83 -3.95 3.12 5.88
CA GLY A 83 -3.61 4.47 5.42
C GLY A 83 -4.77 5.13 4.68
N TYR A 84 -4.52 5.62 3.47
CA TYR A 84 -5.45 6.38 2.61
C TYR A 84 -5.69 7.82 3.07
N ILE A 85 -4.59 8.50 3.44
CA ILE A 85 -4.57 9.93 3.74
C ILE A 85 -3.49 10.59 2.89
N ASP A 86 -3.79 11.77 2.34
CA ASP A 86 -2.80 12.58 1.62
C ASP A 86 -1.79 13.18 2.61
N LEU A 87 -0.57 12.67 2.61
CA LEU A 87 0.47 13.12 3.53
C LEU A 87 0.96 14.55 3.24
N TRP A 88 0.79 15.05 2.03
CA TRP A 88 1.26 16.38 1.65
C TRP A 88 0.20 17.45 1.95
N TYR A 89 -0.94 17.38 1.29
CA TYR A 89 -1.94 18.44 1.36
C TYR A 89 -2.81 18.38 2.61
N VAL A 90 -2.99 17.21 3.22
CA VAL A 90 -3.81 17.06 4.43
C VAL A 90 -2.96 17.08 5.69
N ILE A 91 -1.82 16.37 5.72
CA ILE A 91 -0.99 16.29 6.93
C ILE A 91 0.06 17.41 7.01
N TYR A 92 0.84 17.66 5.95
CA TYR A 92 1.94 18.62 5.99
C TYR A 92 1.49 20.07 5.82
N GLU A 93 0.69 20.36 4.78
CA GLU A 93 0.19 21.72 4.49
C GLU A 93 -1.16 22.02 5.15
N GLY A 94 -1.83 21.01 5.71
CA GLY A 94 -3.18 21.13 6.26
C GLY A 94 -3.26 21.75 7.65
N THR A 95 -4.49 21.85 8.16
CA THR A 95 -4.79 22.27 9.54
C THR A 95 -5.45 21.13 10.32
N PRO A 96 -5.52 21.18 11.65
CA PRO A 96 -6.25 20.19 12.44
C PRO A 96 -7.69 19.96 11.94
N GLU A 97 -8.39 21.00 11.53
CA GLU A 97 -9.74 20.91 10.98
C GLU A 97 -9.80 20.18 9.63
N SER A 98 -8.82 20.40 8.74
CA SER A 98 -8.78 19.68 7.46
C SER A 98 -8.46 18.20 7.66
N ILE A 99 -7.59 17.86 8.61
CA ILE A 99 -7.28 16.48 8.99
C ILE A 99 -8.54 15.78 9.52
N GLU A 100 -9.25 16.41 10.45
CA GLU A 100 -10.48 15.86 11.02
C GLU A 100 -11.56 15.63 9.94
N LYS A 101 -11.68 16.57 9.01
CA LYS A 101 -12.59 16.42 7.86
C LYS A 101 -12.17 15.26 6.95
N GLU A 102 -10.89 15.08 6.69
CA GLU A 102 -10.38 14.00 5.83
C GLU A 102 -10.63 12.62 6.44
N VAL A 103 -10.31 12.45 7.73
CA VAL A 103 -10.47 11.19 8.46
C VAL A 103 -11.93 10.73 8.54
N LYS A 104 -12.89 11.67 8.47
CA LYS A 104 -14.33 11.38 8.50
C LYS A 104 -14.91 11.05 7.12
N LYS A 105 -14.13 11.11 6.04
CA LYS A 105 -14.62 10.72 4.71
C LYS A 105 -14.90 9.21 4.67
N PRO A 106 -15.98 8.79 3.99
CA PRO A 106 -16.36 7.38 3.89
C PRO A 106 -15.44 6.57 2.98
#